data_AF-A0A9P5Z281-F1
#
_entry.id   AF-A0A9P5Z281-F1
#
_cell.length_a   1.000
_cell.length_b   1.000
_cell.length_c   1.000
_cell.angle_alpha   90.00
_cell.angle_beta   90.00
_cell.angle_gamma   90.00
#
_symmetry.space_group_name_H-M   'P 1'
#
loop_
_entity.id
_entity.type
_entity.pdbx_description
1 polymer ?
#
loop_
_entity_poly.entity_id
_entity_poly.type
_entity_poly.pdbx_seq_one_letter_code
_entity_poly.pdbx_strand_id
1 'polypeptide(L)'
;MAETQAAPATVEINDAIFCTHFKEVCTECSFDGREENDSFFGFDPTEREGIECPPATQNKEGVYTCKKHGSASCNQCYGWKKQITRARAQAKKAGRK
;
A
#
# COMPACT_ATOMS: atom_id res chain seq x y z
N MET A 1 32.61 -10.50 2.39
CA MET A 1 31.39 -10.50 1.56
C MET A 1 30.40 -9.63 2.30
N ALA A 2 30.27 -8.36 1.90
CA ALA A 2 29.37 -7.42 2.55
C ALA A 2 27.95 -7.81 2.15
N GLU A 3 27.16 -8.23 3.14
CA GLU A 3 25.74 -8.50 2.99
C GLU A 3 25.08 -7.16 2.64
N THR A 4 24.76 -6.97 1.35
CA THR A 4 23.92 -5.87 0.93
C THR A 4 22.61 -6.00 1.70
N GLN A 5 22.45 -5.21 2.76
CA GLN A 5 21.16 -4.95 3.36
C GLN A 5 20.26 -4.51 2.20
N ALA A 6 19.39 -5.41 1.76
CA ALA A 6 18.39 -5.10 0.76
C ALA A 6 17.56 -3.98 1.39
N ALA A 7 17.77 -2.75 0.94
CA ALA A 7 16.85 -1.65 1.21
C ALA A 7 15.44 -2.21 0.99
N PRO A 8 14.47 -1.95 1.89
CA PRO A 8 13.13 -2.50 1.75
C PRO A 8 12.65 -2.15 0.34
N ALA A 9 12.51 -3.14 -0.53
CA ALA A 9 12.14 -2.90 -1.91
C ALA A 9 10.68 -2.46 -1.89
N THR A 10 10.48 -1.15 -1.85
CA THR A 10 9.16 -0.54 -1.89
C THR A 10 8.62 -0.73 -3.30
N VAL A 11 7.40 -1.22 -3.38
CA VAL A 11 6.69 -1.45 -4.63
C VAL A 11 5.63 -0.38 -4.78
N GLU A 12 5.63 0.28 -5.93
CA GLU A 12 4.65 1.30 -6.27
C GLU A 12 3.54 0.65 -7.10
N ILE A 13 2.32 0.68 -6.57
CA ILE A 13 1.16 0.04 -7.17
C ILE A 13 0.06 1.09 -7.28
N ASN A 14 -0.20 1.57 -8.50
CA ASN A 14 -1.23 2.58 -8.76
C ASN A 14 -1.07 3.79 -7.82
N ASP A 15 0.14 4.35 -7.83
CA ASP A 15 0.53 5.52 -7.06
C ASP A 15 0.49 5.37 -5.52
N ALA A 16 0.28 4.17 -5.01
CA ALA A 16 0.46 3.85 -3.60
C ALA A 16 1.73 3.02 -3.38
N ILE A 17 2.42 3.31 -2.30
CA ILE A 17 3.66 2.68 -1.89
C ILE A 17 3.34 1.54 -0.91
N PHE A 18 3.89 0.37 -1.21
CA PHE A 18 3.80 -0.83 -0.38
C PHE A 18 5.19 -1.45 -0.20
N CYS A 19 5.33 -2.39 0.73
CA CYS A 19 6.50 -3.26 0.77
C CYS A 19 6.38 -4.43 -0.22
N THR A 20 7.45 -5.22 -0.38
CA THR A 20 7.45 -6.47 -1.17
C THR A 20 6.39 -7.49 -0.77
N HIS A 21 5.86 -7.41 0.45
CA HIS A 21 4.76 -8.25 0.95
C HIS A 21 3.38 -7.71 0.57
N PHE A 22 3.30 -6.65 -0.24
CA PHE A 22 2.05 -5.99 -0.59
C PHE A 22 1.33 -5.41 0.63
N LYS A 23 2.06 -4.96 1.66
CA LYS A 23 1.48 -4.33 2.85
C LYS A 23 1.96 -2.88 2.97
N GLU A 24 1.04 -1.98 3.27
CA GLU A 24 1.34 -0.57 3.51
C GLU A 24 2.04 -0.39 4.87
N VAL A 25 1.64 -1.19 5.86
CA VAL A 25 2.33 -1.36 7.13
C VAL A 25 2.76 -2.80 7.25
N CYS A 26 4.07 -3.02 7.30
CA CYS A 26 4.63 -4.35 7.41
C CYS A 26 5.54 -4.41 8.63
N THR A 27 5.13 -5.14 9.65
CA THR A 27 5.95 -5.38 10.86
C THR A 27 7.19 -6.21 10.54
N GLU A 28 7.11 -7.10 9.56
CA GLU A 28 8.23 -7.95 9.11
C GLU A 28 9.34 -7.12 8.44
N CYS A 29 8.97 -6.11 7.65
CA CYS A 29 9.92 -5.18 7.01
C CYS A 29 10.17 -3.91 7.83
N SER A 30 9.44 -3.72 8.95
CA SER A 30 9.30 -2.43 9.64
C SER A 30 9.08 -1.26 8.67
N PHE A 31 8.24 -1.50 7.66
CA PHE A 31 7.87 -0.51 6.64
C PHE A 31 6.55 0.14 7.03
N ASP A 32 6.51 1.47 7.07
CA ASP A 32 5.30 2.26 7.29
C ASP A 32 5.16 3.30 6.17
N GLY A 33 4.33 2.98 5.18
CA GLY A 33 4.01 3.87 4.06
C GLY A 33 2.72 4.67 4.26
N ARG A 34 2.12 4.67 5.46
CA ARG A 34 0.80 5.29 5.68
C ARG A 34 0.86 6.79 5.46
N GLU A 35 1.88 7.44 6.01
CA GLU A 35 2.06 8.89 5.88
C GLU A 35 2.25 9.30 4.42
N GLU A 36 3.10 8.60 3.69
CA GLU A 36 3.38 8.84 2.27
C GLU A 36 2.11 8.66 1.42
N ASN A 37 1.38 7.55 1.62
CA ASN A 37 0.15 7.28 0.89
C ASN A 37 -0.97 8.26 1.25
N ASP A 38 -1.23 8.53 2.54
CA ASP A 38 -2.24 9.50 2.95
C ASP A 38 -1.92 10.87 2.35
N SER A 39 -0.67 11.33 2.45
CA SER A 39 -0.21 12.61 1.90
C SER A 39 -0.40 12.67 0.38
N PHE A 40 -0.01 11.62 -0.35
CA PHE A 40 -0.17 11.53 -1.79
C PHE A 40 -1.64 11.60 -2.24
N PHE A 41 -2.55 10.93 -1.51
CA PHE A 41 -3.99 10.96 -1.80
C PHE A 41 -4.72 12.16 -1.18
N GLY A 42 -4.03 13.06 -0.50
CA GLY A 42 -4.57 14.28 0.12
C GLY A 42 -5.37 14.02 1.40
N PHE A 43 -5.00 13.01 2.18
CA PHE A 43 -5.55 12.70 3.47
C PHE A 43 -4.59 13.09 4.59
N ASP A 44 -5.13 13.54 5.73
CA ASP A 44 -4.32 13.75 6.93
C ASP A 44 -3.72 12.43 7.46
N PRO A 45 -2.43 12.44 7.83
CA PRO A 45 -1.78 11.30 8.47
C PRO A 45 -2.54 10.95 9.74
N THR A 46 -3.00 9.71 9.82
CA THR A 46 -3.75 9.20 10.97
C THR A 46 -3.29 7.80 11.28
N GLU A 47 -3.35 7.42 12.56
CA GLU A 47 -3.08 6.06 12.99
C GLU A 47 -4.22 5.13 12.53
N ARG A 48 -4.11 4.62 11.30
CA ARG A 48 -4.99 3.60 10.72
C ARG A 48 -4.28 2.27 10.56
N GLU A 49 -5.03 1.19 10.57
CA GLU A 49 -4.50 -0.12 10.19
C GLU A 49 -4.01 -0.06 8.74
N GLY A 50 -2.80 -0.55 8.49
CA GLY A 50 -2.20 -0.56 7.16
C GLY A 50 -3.06 -1.37 6.20
N ILE A 51 -3.24 -0.89 4.97
CA ILE A 51 -3.99 -1.64 3.97
C ILE A 51 -3.10 -2.70 3.31
N GLU A 52 -3.71 -3.82 2.96
CA GLU A 52 -3.07 -4.90 2.22
C GLU A 52 -3.44 -4.78 0.74
N CYS A 53 -2.42 -4.77 -0.11
CA CYS A 53 -2.60 -4.77 -1.53
C CYS A 53 -2.96 -6.19 -2.02
N PRO A 54 -4.01 -6.32 -2.87
CA PRO A 54 -4.32 -7.60 -3.48
C PRO A 54 -3.20 -8.06 -4.42
N PRO A 55 -3.14 -9.36 -4.76
CA PRO A 55 -2.08 -9.90 -5.60
C PRO A 55 -2.00 -9.18 -6.96
N ALA A 56 -0.89 -8.45 -7.13
CA ALA A 56 -0.53 -7.75 -8.34
C ALA A 56 0.51 -8.56 -9.12
N THR A 57 0.48 -8.46 -10.45
CA THR A 57 1.45 -9.06 -11.36
C THR A 57 2.25 -7.95 -12.02
N GLN A 58 3.57 -8.06 -11.99
CA GLN A 58 4.46 -7.13 -12.69
C GLN A 58 4.44 -7.39 -14.20
N ASN A 59 4.26 -6.34 -15.01
CA ASN A 59 4.39 -6.43 -16.46
C ASN A 59 5.89 -6.38 -16.87
N LYS A 60 6.18 -6.55 -18.17
CA LYS A 60 7.56 -6.49 -18.70
C LYS A 60 8.24 -5.12 -18.55
N GLU A 61 7.48 -4.07 -18.29
CA GLU A 61 7.97 -2.70 -18.05
C GLU A 61 8.20 -2.43 -16.56
N GLY A 62 7.99 -3.41 -15.68
CA GLY A 62 8.16 -3.26 -14.24
C GLY A 62 6.94 -2.72 -13.50
N VAL A 63 5.83 -2.44 -14.20
CA VAL A 63 4.60 -1.85 -13.63
C VAL A 63 3.70 -2.94 -13.05
N TYR A 64 3.20 -2.73 -11.84
CA TYR A 64 2.26 -3.64 -11.18
C TYR A 64 0.85 -3.49 -11.74
N THR A 65 0.32 -4.57 -12.29
CA THR A 65 -1.03 -4.67 -12.85
C THR A 65 -1.86 -5.67 -12.08
N CYS A 66 -3.17 -5.44 -11.95
CA CYS A 66 -3.99 -6.33 -11.14
C CYS A 66 -4.06 -7.72 -11.81
N LYS A 67 -3.85 -8.79 -11.05
CA LYS A 67 -3.85 -10.15 -11.61
C LYS A 67 -5.20 -10.55 -12.23
N LYS A 68 -6.30 -9.97 -11.74
CA LYS A 68 -7.66 -10.25 -12.23
C LYS A 68 -8.02 -9.50 -13.53
N HIS A 69 -7.65 -8.23 -13.66
CA HIS A 69 -8.09 -7.40 -14.79
C HIS A 69 -6.93 -6.91 -15.68
N GLY A 70 -5.69 -7.24 -15.36
CA GLY A 70 -4.50 -6.90 -16.15
C GLY A 70 -4.24 -5.40 -16.28
N SER A 71 -4.76 -4.58 -15.37
CA SER A 71 -4.68 -3.12 -15.47
C SER A 71 -3.86 -2.54 -14.32
N ALA A 72 -2.94 -1.63 -14.65
CA ALA A 72 -2.15 -0.87 -13.68
C ALA A 72 -3.04 0.10 -12.89
N SER A 73 -4.06 0.65 -13.54
CA SER A 73 -4.99 1.64 -13.00
C SER A 73 -6.35 1.04 -12.58
N CYS A 74 -6.37 -0.22 -12.12
CA CYS A 74 -7.62 -0.92 -11.81
C CYS A 74 -8.33 -0.33 -10.59
N ASN A 75 -9.31 0.56 -10.79
CA ASN A 75 -10.11 1.18 -9.72
C ASN A 75 -10.83 0.17 -8.79
N GLN A 76 -11.13 -1.04 -9.27
CA GLN A 76 -11.79 -2.07 -8.47
C GLN A 76 -10.84 -2.74 -7.46
N CYS A 77 -9.58 -2.94 -7.83
CA CYS A 77 -8.58 -3.59 -6.98
C CYS A 77 -7.72 -2.56 -6.23
N TYR A 78 -7.33 -1.50 -6.94
CA TYR A 78 -6.40 -0.45 -6.51
C TYR A 78 -7.12 0.88 -6.23
N GLY A 79 -8.37 0.82 -5.81
CA GLY A 79 -9.10 1.99 -5.33
C GLY A 79 -8.59 2.46 -3.96
N TRP A 80 -7.29 2.77 -3.85
CA TRP A 80 -6.60 3.07 -2.58
C TRP A 80 -7.29 4.17 -1.82
N LYS A 81 -7.64 5.28 -2.49
CA LYS A 81 -8.43 6.36 -1.90
C LYS A 81 -9.65 5.88 -1.12
N LYS A 82 -10.39 4.91 -1.66
CA LYS A 82 -11.57 4.32 -1.02
C LYS A 82 -11.20 3.35 0.10
N GLN A 83 -10.14 2.57 -0.07
CA GLN A 83 -9.63 1.66 0.97
C GLN A 83 -9.09 2.43 2.17
N ILE A 84 -8.27 3.45 1.94
CA ILE A 84 -7.74 4.40 2.93
C ILE A 84 -8.91 5.03 3.69
N THR A 85 -9.90 5.58 2.98
CA THR A 85 -11.11 6.17 3.62
C THR A 85 -11.83 5.17 4.53
N ARG A 86 -11.97 3.91 4.09
CA ARG A 86 -12.58 2.83 4.91
C ARG A 86 -11.72 2.46 6.12
N ALA A 87 -10.41 2.32 5.95
CA ALA A 87 -9.46 2.05 7.02
C ALA A 87 -9.49 3.17 8.07
N ARG A 88 -9.52 4.44 7.64
CA ARG A 88 -9.69 5.61 8.52
C ARG A 88 -11.02 5.55 9.29
N ALA A 89 -12.11 5.19 8.63
CA ALA A 89 -13.40 5.06 9.29
C ALA A 89 -13.42 3.92 10.32
N GLN A 90 -12.70 2.83 10.08
CA GLN A 90 -12.51 1.73 11.04
C GLN A 90 -11.62 2.15 12.21
N ALA A 91 -10.51 2.84 11.94
CA ALA A 91 -9.61 3.36 12.97
C ALA A 91 -10.32 4.35 13.91
N LYS A 92 -11.13 5.27 13.36
CA LYS A 92 -11.97 6.18 14.18
C LYS A 92 -12.98 5.43 15.04
N LYS A 93 -13.45 4.26 14.64
CA LYS A 93 -14.34 3.41 15.45
C LYS A 93 -13.55 2.64 16.51
N ALA A 94 -12.36 2.14 16.17
CA ALA A 94 -11.49 1.39 17.07
C ALA A 94 -10.92 2.26 18.20
N GLY A 95 -10.52 3.51 17.90
CA GLY A 95 -10.04 4.48 18.88
C GLY A 95 -11.12 5.14 19.73
N ARG A 96 -12.40 4.75 19.58
CA ARG A 96 -13.53 5.29 20.36
C ARG A 96 -13.90 4.42 21.56
N LYS A 97 -12.94 3.65 22.08
CA LYS A 97 -13.16 2.67 23.17
C LYS A 97 -12.34 3.03 24.40
#